data_AF-A0A1X0WWD3-F1
#
_entry.id   AF-A0A1X0WWD3-F1
#
_cell.length_a   1.000
_cell.length_b   1.000
_cell.length_c   1.000
_cell.angle_alpha   90.00
_cell.angle_beta   90.00
_cell.angle_gamma   90.00
#
_symmetry.space_group_name_H-M   'P 1'
#
loop_
_entity.id
_entity.type
_entity.pdbx_description
1 polymer ?
#
loop_
_entity_poly.entity_id
_entity_poly.type
_entity_poly.pdbx_seq_one_letter_code
_entity_poly.pdbx_strand_id
1 'polypeptide(L)'
;MENEFKTVTNAKGLEIPKYSKDFKKLVEKDRQLAEYLCMNYENLDSEDLGAFLEMVKQGFSWILDLIDSKDLIYKPQSGSNHAKRK
;
A
#
# COMPACT_ATOMS: atom_id res chain seq x y z
N MET A 1 4.14 19.67 2.63
CA MET A 1 3.74 19.30 1.26
C MET A 1 2.24 19.36 1.22
N GLU A 2 1.65 20.13 0.31
CA GLU A 2 0.20 20.15 0.12
C GLU A 2 -0.28 18.71 -0.12
N ASN A 3 -1.31 18.28 0.62
CA ASN A 3 -1.82 16.92 0.55
C ASN A 3 -2.23 16.62 -0.90
N GLU A 4 -1.38 15.86 -1.59
CA GLU A 4 -1.51 15.49 -3.01
C GLU A 4 -2.83 14.73 -3.28
N PHE A 5 -3.50 14.28 -2.22
CA PHE A 5 -4.75 13.53 -2.24
C PHE A 5 -5.75 14.05 -1.19
N LYS A 6 -7.05 13.93 -1.48
CA LYS A 6 -8.09 14.17 -0.48
C LYS A 6 -8.12 12.99 0.50
N THR A 7 -7.92 13.27 1.79
CA THR A 7 -7.97 12.27 2.86
C THR A 7 -9.30 12.29 3.61
N VAL A 8 -9.59 11.20 4.33
CA VAL A 8 -10.63 11.08 5.35
C VAL A 8 -10.01 10.41 6.58
N THR A 9 -10.48 10.75 7.78
CA THR A 9 -10.08 10.06 9.00
C THR A 9 -10.93 8.81 9.17
N ASN A 10 -10.30 7.64 9.34
CA ASN A 10 -11.02 6.39 9.59
C ASN A 10 -11.47 6.27 11.06
N ALA A 11 -12.17 5.17 11.38
CA ALA A 11 -12.66 4.92 12.74
C ALA A 11 -11.56 4.75 13.80
N LYS A 12 -10.31 4.52 13.39
CA LYS A 12 -9.13 4.42 14.27
C LYS A 12 -8.33 5.72 14.36
N GLY A 13 -8.78 6.82 13.73
CA GLY A 13 -8.07 8.09 13.73
C GLY A 13 -6.95 8.21 12.69
N LEU A 14 -6.80 7.24 11.78
CA LEU A 14 -5.81 7.28 10.71
C LEU A 14 -6.34 8.11 9.53
N GLU A 15 -5.50 8.99 8.99
CA GLU A 15 -5.80 9.65 7.72
C GLU A 15 -5.54 8.70 6.54
N ILE A 16 -6.56 8.47 5.73
CA ILE A 16 -6.51 7.55 4.60
C ILE A 16 -7.04 8.25 3.33
N PRO A 17 -6.57 7.90 2.13
CA PRO A 17 -7.11 8.43 0.90
C PRO A 17 -8.61 8.16 0.79
N LYS A 18 -9.38 9.18 0.45
CA LYS A 18 -10.84 9.06 0.27
C LYS A 18 -11.20 8.18 -0.93
N TYR A 19 -10.37 8.17 -1.96
CA TYR A 19 -10.66 7.52 -3.23
C TYR A 19 -9.69 6.38 -3.52
N SER A 20 -10.22 5.25 -4.01
CA SER A 20 -9.42 4.07 -4.37
C SER A 20 -8.33 4.36 -5.40
N LYS A 21 -8.55 5.30 -6.33
CA LYS A 21 -7.53 5.72 -7.30
C LYS A 21 -6.29 6.34 -6.65
N ASP A 22 -6.48 7.04 -5.53
CA ASP A 22 -5.40 7.73 -4.82
C ASP A 22 -4.65 6.73 -3.93
N PHE A 23 -5.39 5.80 -3.30
CA PHE A 23 -4.79 4.63 -2.65
C PHE A 23 -3.90 3.81 -3.61
N LYS A 24 -4.40 3.51 -4.82
CA LYS A 24 -3.64 2.78 -5.85
C LYS A 24 -2.34 3.50 -6.22
N LYS A 25 -2.37 4.83 -6.34
CA LYS A 25 -1.18 5.64 -6.63
C LYS A 25 -0.13 5.56 -5.51
N LEU A 26 -0.55 5.54 -4.25
CA LEU A 26 0.39 5.39 -3.12
C LEU A 26 1.08 4.02 -3.18
N VAL A 27 0.30 2.95 -3.36
CA VAL A 27 0.85 1.59 -3.50
C VAL A 27 1.76 1.47 -4.74
N GLU A 28 1.46 2.18 -5.83
CA GLU A 28 2.34 2.25 -7.00
C GLU A 28 3.68 2.95 -6.70
N LYS A 29 3.69 4.02 -5.89
CA LYS A 29 4.92 4.68 -5.43
C LYS A 29 5.77 3.75 -4.56
N ASP A 30 5.14 3.02 -3.63
CA ASP A 30 5.85 2.02 -2.80
C ASP A 30 6.48 0.92 -3.66
N ARG A 31 5.76 0.45 -4.69
CA ARG A 31 6.30 -0.52 -5.66
C ARG A 31 7.48 0.05 -6.44
N GLN A 32 7.38 1.29 -6.94
CA GLN A 32 8.48 1.94 -7.66
C GLN A 32 9.72 2.12 -6.78
N LEU A 33 9.52 2.44 -5.49
CA LEU A 33 10.61 2.52 -4.53
C LEU A 33 11.28 1.15 -4.32
N ALA A 34 10.49 0.08 -4.18
CA ALA A 34 11.01 -1.28 -4.09
C ALA A 34 11.76 -1.70 -5.37
N GLU A 35 11.26 -1.35 -6.55
CA GLU A 35 11.93 -1.58 -7.83
C GLU A 35 13.27 -0.84 -7.91
N TYR A 36 13.29 0.44 -7.50
CA TYR A 36 14.52 1.23 -7.43
C TYR A 36 15.55 0.57 -6.50
N LEU A 37 15.14 0.15 -5.30
CA LEU A 37 16.00 -0.57 -4.36
C LEU A 37 16.57 -1.84 -4.99
N CYS A 38 15.73 -2.69 -5.60
CA CYS A 38 16.18 -3.92 -6.26
C CYS A 38 17.24 -3.67 -7.35
N MET A 39 17.16 -2.56 -8.06
CA MET A 39 18.09 -2.23 -9.14
C MET A 39 19.37 -1.53 -8.66
N ASN A 40 19.36 -0.90 -7.48
CA ASN A 40 20.41 0.04 -7.08
C ASN A 40 21.02 -0.23 -5.70
N TYR A 41 20.59 -1.25 -4.94
CA TYR A 41 21.02 -1.48 -3.55
C TYR A 41 22.54 -1.58 -3.36
N GLU A 42 23.30 -2.05 -4.36
CA GLU A 42 24.77 -2.14 -4.29
C GLU A 42 25.47 -0.79 -4.45
N ASN A 43 24.80 0.18 -5.07
CA ASN A 43 25.34 1.52 -5.34
C ASN A 43 24.89 2.55 -4.31
N LEU A 44 23.95 2.20 -3.43
CA LEU A 44 23.49 3.05 -2.34
C LEU A 44 24.44 2.92 -1.15
N ASP A 45 24.69 4.03 -0.46
CA ASP A 45 25.31 3.94 0.86
C ASP A 45 24.32 3.37 1.88
N SER A 46 24.83 3.02 3.06
CA SER A 46 24.02 2.39 4.10
C SER A 46 22.93 3.31 4.66
N GLU A 47 23.14 4.63 4.63
CA GLU A 47 22.18 5.60 5.16
C GLU A 47 20.98 5.71 4.22
N ASP A 48 21.23 5.93 2.93
CA ASP A 48 20.20 6.01 1.89
C ASP A 48 19.46 4.67 1.75
N LEU A 49 20.19 3.55 1.71
CA LEU A 49 19.59 2.22 1.66
C LEU A 49 18.67 1.98 2.87
N GLY A 50 19.14 2.34 4.07
CA GLY A 50 18.35 2.25 5.30
C GLY A 50 17.08 3.10 5.25
N ALA A 51 17.18 4.34 4.77
CA ALA A 51 16.06 5.27 4.66
C ALA A 51 14.99 4.75 3.69
N PHE A 52 15.39 4.28 2.51
CA PHE A 52 14.45 3.74 1.52
C PHE A 52 13.79 2.43 2.00
N LEU A 53 14.53 1.54 2.66
CA LEU A 53 13.96 0.33 3.24
C LEU A 53 12.92 0.66 4.33
N GLU A 54 13.18 1.67 5.16
CA GLU A 54 12.22 2.13 6.16
C GLU A 54 10.96 2.70 5.51
N MET A 55 11.07 3.47 4.42
CA MET A 55 9.92 3.97 3.67
C MET A 55 9.06 2.82 3.10
N VAL A 56 9.69 1.79 2.52
CA VAL A 56 8.96 0.59 2.03
C VAL A 56 8.27 -0.13 3.19
N LYS A 57 8.95 -0.31 4.32
CA LYS A 57 8.36 -0.91 5.54
C LYS A 57 7.16 -0.11 6.05
N GLN A 58 7.22 1.22 6.02
CA GLN A 58 6.10 2.08 6.41
C GLN A 58 4.90 1.91 5.47
N GLY A 59 5.12 1.80 4.16
CA GLY A 59 4.06 1.48 3.18
C GLY A 59 3.34 0.18 3.52
N PHE A 60 4.08 -0.89 3.83
CA PHE A 60 3.46 -2.16 4.28
C PHE A 60 2.75 -2.05 5.62
N SER A 61 3.34 -1.35 6.59
CA SER A 61 2.73 -1.15 7.92
C SER A 61 1.39 -0.44 7.79
N TRP A 62 1.32 0.58 6.94
CA TRP A 62 0.08 1.30 6.66
C TRP A 62 -0.97 0.40 6.00
N ILE A 63 -0.59 -0.49 5.08
CA ILE A 63 -1.51 -1.48 4.49
C ILE A 63 -2.04 -2.43 5.58
N LEU A 64 -1.20 -2.89 6.51
CA LEU A 64 -1.62 -3.73 7.64
C LEU A 64 -2.61 -2.99 8.54
N ASP A 65 -2.34 -1.72 8.86
CA ASP A 65 -3.25 -0.90 9.66
C ASP A 65 -4.63 -0.76 9.02
N LEU A 66 -4.69 -0.64 7.68
CA LEU A 66 -5.95 -0.59 6.91
C LEU A 66 -6.72 -1.91 6.93
N ILE A 67 -6.01 -3.04 6.93
CA ILE A 67 -6.63 -4.37 7.09
C ILE A 67 -7.22 -4.49 8.48
N ASP A 68 -6.45 -4.13 9.51
CA ASP A 68 -6.87 -4.20 10.91
C ASP A 68 -8.01 -3.23 11.24
N SER A 69 -8.09 -2.09 10.54
CA SER A 69 -9.20 -1.13 10.66
C SER A 69 -10.43 -1.52 9.84
N LYS A 70 -10.34 -2.57 9.01
CA LYS A 70 -11.36 -3.02 8.06
C LYS A 70 -11.66 -2.01 6.94
N ASP A 71 -10.79 -1.02 6.73
CA ASP A 71 -10.89 -0.11 5.59
C ASP A 71 -10.43 -0.79 4.29
N LEU A 72 -9.53 -1.76 4.39
CA LEU A 72 -9.13 -2.63 3.29
C LEU A 72 -9.62 -4.07 3.54
N ILE A 73 -10.67 -4.48 2.82
CA ILE A 73 -11.26 -5.82 2.96
C ILE A 73 -10.76 -6.71 1.82
N TYR A 74 -9.96 -7.72 2.15
CA TYR A 74 -9.63 -8.79 1.21
C TYR A 74 -10.86 -9.69 1.00
N LYS A 75 -11.39 -9.70 -0.24
CA LYS A 75 -12.42 -10.63 -0.68
C LYS A 75 -11.88 -11.38 -1.89
N PRO A 76 -11.42 -12.64 -1.73
CA PRO A 76 -11.03 -13.43 -2.88
C PRO A 76 -12.25 -13.58 -3.79
N GLN A 77 -12.07 -13.38 -5.10
CA GLN A 77 -13.11 -13.76 -6.04
C GLN A 77 -13.25 -15.27 -5.94
N SER A 78 -14.35 -15.76 -5.37
CA SER A 78 -14.70 -17.17 -5.46
C SER A 78 -14.81 -17.50 -6.94
N GLY A 79 -13.96 -18.41 -7.43
CA GLY A 79 -14.11 -18.97 -8.76
C GLY A 79 -15.58 -19.36 -8.94
N SER A 80 -16.19 -18.93 -10.04
CA SER A 80 -17.59 -19.21 -10.30
C SER A 80 -17.83 -20.71 -10.23
N ASN A 81 -18.49 -21.18 -9.17
CA ASN A 81 -19.05 -22.52 -9.13
C ASN A 81 -20.26 -22.54 -10.08
N HIS A 82 -20.00 -22.52 -11.40
CA HIS A 82 -20.94 -22.97 -12.43
C HIS A 82 -21.04 -24.52 -12.41
N ALA A 83 -20.98 -25.13 -11.24
CA ALA A 83 -21.20 -26.55 -11.03
C ALA A 83 -22.47 -26.71 -10.19
N LYS A 84 -23.63 -26.65 -10.87
CA LYS A 84 -24.83 -27.50 -10.66
C LYS A 84 -26.06 -26.88 -11.34
N ARG A 85 -26.26 -27.28 -12.59
CA ARG A 85 -27.60 -27.63 -13.10
C ARG A 85 -27.43 -28.92 -13.90
N LYS A 86 -27.68 -30.06 -13.26
CA LYS A 86 -28.13 -31.28 -13.91
C LYS A 86 -29.62 -31.38 -13.63
#